data_AF-A0A9W6TS77-F1
#
_entry.id   AF-A0A9W6TS77-F1
#
_cell.length_a   1.000
_cell.length_b   1.000
_cell.length_c   1.000
_cell.angle_alpha   90.00
_cell.angle_beta   90.00
_cell.angle_gamma   90.00
#
_symmetry.space_group_name_H-M   'P 1'
#
loop_
_entity.id
_entity.type
_entity.pdbx_description
1 polymer ?
#
loop_
_entity_poly.entity_id
_entity_poly.type
_entity_poly.pdbx_seq_one_letter_code
_entity_poly.pdbx_strand_id
1 'polypeptide(L)'
;MQTGRHLVPSAVEKELRPRTEATMVAAMEAFKTLVEGHDNREYKINVLVCPAEGDEGGHGDGRVLAETDVFCHVGFLPPLRSEMVKLEVAGLPRHNAAAKDSAWVRERKAIYDRMAPDMEEVILMDPATRHLLEGSQTNFYAIQDGAVYTAEEGILKGTVRTLVLEVCAEHGIPVKLTPPTLDDVEKWQGCFISSTSRLVLGAKSLEYEHPKTKSSMTRTFPSHPILDQITTAVRDSVIGKSTEVFK
;
A
#
# COMPACT_ATOMS: atom_id res chain seq x y z
N MET A 1 -39.00 -17.87 -1.70
CA MET A 1 -37.74 -18.45 -1.21
C MET A 1 -36.60 -17.70 -1.87
N GLN A 2 -36.23 -16.54 -1.31
CA GLN A 2 -35.09 -15.76 -1.76
C GLN A 2 -33.84 -16.41 -1.17
N THR A 3 -32.98 -16.94 -2.03
CA THR A 3 -31.65 -17.42 -1.65
C THR A 3 -30.82 -16.20 -1.30
N GLY A 4 -30.66 -15.93 0.00
CA GLY A 4 -29.68 -14.97 0.52
C GLY A 4 -28.32 -15.33 -0.06
N ARG A 5 -27.83 -14.51 -1.00
CA ARG A 5 -26.55 -14.75 -1.66
C ARG A 5 -25.45 -14.32 -0.70
N HIS A 6 -24.92 -15.28 0.03
CA HIS A 6 -23.57 -15.17 0.58
C HIS A 6 -22.60 -14.69 -0.50
N LEU A 7 -21.55 -13.96 -0.11
CA LEU A 7 -20.42 -13.57 -0.97
C LEU A 7 -19.64 -14.83 -1.39
N VAL A 8 -20.23 -15.67 -2.22
CA VAL A 8 -19.50 -16.70 -2.96
C VAL A 8 -18.67 -16.01 -4.05
N PRO A 9 -17.42 -16.44 -4.33
CA PRO A 9 -16.61 -15.88 -5.40
C PRO A 9 -17.36 -15.74 -6.74
N SER A 10 -18.30 -16.65 -7.01
CA SER A 10 -19.16 -16.61 -8.19
C SER A 10 -20.08 -15.38 -8.27
N ALA A 11 -20.45 -14.76 -7.14
CA ALA A 11 -21.30 -13.57 -7.12
C ALA A 11 -20.49 -12.30 -7.42
N VAL A 12 -19.24 -12.21 -6.93
CA VAL A 12 -18.32 -11.11 -7.29
C VAL A 12 -18.06 -11.11 -8.80
N GLU A 13 -17.75 -12.29 -9.35
CA GLU A 13 -17.49 -12.45 -10.77
C GLU A 13 -18.70 -12.15 -11.67
N LYS A 14 -19.91 -12.54 -11.25
CA LYS A 14 -21.12 -12.37 -12.08
C LYS A 14 -21.77 -10.99 -11.95
N GLU A 15 -21.75 -10.41 -10.75
CA GLU A 15 -22.51 -9.19 -10.45
C GLU A 15 -21.61 -7.96 -10.42
N LEU A 16 -20.45 -8.03 -9.74
CA LEU A 16 -19.62 -6.86 -9.48
C LEU A 16 -18.62 -6.58 -10.61
N ARG A 17 -17.93 -7.62 -11.12
CA ARG A 17 -16.90 -7.46 -12.15
C ARG A 17 -17.39 -6.72 -13.40
N PRO A 18 -18.51 -7.10 -14.05
CA PRO A 18 -18.97 -6.42 -15.27
C PRO A 18 -19.26 -4.94 -15.04
N ARG A 19 -19.81 -4.61 -13.85
CA ARG A 19 -20.12 -3.24 -13.45
C ARG A 19 -18.85 -2.45 -13.18
N THR A 20 -17.87 -3.04 -12.50
CA THR A 20 -16.55 -2.42 -12.29
C THR A 20 -15.84 -2.13 -13.61
N GLU A 21 -15.82 -3.09 -14.54
CA GLU A 21 -15.23 -2.90 -15.86
C GLU A 21 -15.95 -1.78 -16.64
N ALA A 22 -17.28 -1.79 -16.69
CA ALA A 22 -18.06 -0.74 -17.35
C ALA A 22 -17.81 0.65 -16.75
N THR A 23 -17.79 0.77 -15.41
CA THR A 23 -17.49 2.04 -14.73
C THR A 23 -16.05 2.51 -15.02
N MET A 24 -15.07 1.60 -15.04
CA MET A 24 -13.69 1.94 -15.38
C MET A 24 -13.56 2.44 -16.82
N VAL A 25 -14.20 1.77 -17.78
CA VAL A 25 -14.22 2.19 -19.19
C VAL A 25 -14.84 3.58 -19.32
N ALA A 26 -16.03 3.79 -18.75
CA ALA A 26 -16.70 5.09 -18.80
C ALA A 26 -15.85 6.22 -18.19
N ALA A 27 -15.18 5.96 -17.07
CA ALA A 27 -14.31 6.96 -16.43
C ALA A 27 -13.06 7.25 -17.27
N MET A 28 -12.45 6.23 -17.91
CA MET A 28 -11.31 6.42 -18.80
C MET A 28 -11.70 7.18 -20.07
N GLU A 29 -12.85 6.89 -20.66
CA GLU A 29 -13.37 7.62 -21.83
C GLU A 29 -13.65 9.09 -21.48
N ALA A 30 -14.34 9.34 -20.36
CA ALA A 30 -14.57 10.70 -19.88
C ALA A 30 -13.25 11.44 -19.65
N PHE A 31 -12.28 10.80 -18.99
CA PHE A 31 -10.96 11.39 -18.77
C PHE A 31 -10.23 11.69 -20.09
N LYS A 32 -10.30 10.80 -21.09
CA LYS A 32 -9.73 11.03 -22.43
C LYS A 32 -10.24 12.32 -23.07
N THR A 33 -11.51 12.69 -22.86
CA THR A 33 -12.06 13.95 -23.39
C THR A 33 -11.53 15.20 -22.70
N LEU A 34 -11.00 15.07 -21.49
CA LEU A 34 -10.47 16.18 -20.68
C LEU A 34 -8.97 16.42 -20.91
N VAL A 35 -8.26 15.44 -21.49
CA VAL A 35 -6.83 15.49 -21.74
C VAL A 35 -6.59 15.68 -23.23
N GLU A 36 -5.99 16.80 -23.61
CA GLU A 36 -5.63 17.07 -25.01
C GLU A 36 -4.29 16.38 -25.36
N GLY A 37 -4.27 15.61 -26.45
CA GLY A 37 -3.06 15.04 -27.05
C GLY A 37 -2.65 13.66 -26.52
N HIS A 38 -1.58 13.10 -27.10
CA HIS A 38 -0.94 11.89 -26.61
C HIS A 38 -0.09 12.24 -25.39
N ASP A 39 -0.39 11.60 -24.26
CA ASP A 39 0.31 11.83 -23.01
C ASP A 39 0.97 10.54 -22.53
N ASN A 40 2.30 10.56 -22.42
CA ASN A 40 3.10 9.43 -21.96
C ASN A 40 3.16 9.33 -20.42
N ARG A 41 2.38 10.14 -19.69
CA ARG A 41 2.27 10.06 -18.23
C ARG A 41 1.49 8.83 -17.79
N GLU A 42 1.86 8.30 -16.63
CA GLU A 42 1.10 7.25 -15.97
C GLU A 42 -0.23 7.79 -15.42
N TYR A 43 -1.27 6.95 -15.42
CA TYR A 43 -2.58 7.28 -14.87
C TYR A 43 -2.79 6.60 -13.52
N LYS A 44 -3.46 7.29 -12.60
CA LYS A 44 -3.94 6.75 -11.34
C LYS A 44 -5.43 6.47 -11.44
N ILE A 45 -5.79 5.20 -11.32
CA ILE A 45 -7.19 4.73 -11.30
C ILE A 45 -7.55 4.36 -9.85
N ASN A 46 -8.61 4.96 -9.32
CA ASN A 46 -9.14 4.62 -8.00
C ASN A 46 -10.56 4.09 -8.18
N VAL A 47 -10.79 2.84 -7.78
CA VAL A 47 -12.11 2.22 -7.79
C VAL A 47 -12.60 2.09 -6.36
N LEU A 48 -13.83 2.51 -6.11
CA LEU A 48 -14.50 2.39 -4.81
C LEU A 48 -15.84 1.67 -5.00
N VAL A 49 -16.08 0.66 -4.18
CA VAL A 49 -17.36 -0.06 -4.13
C VAL A 49 -18.04 0.30 -2.81
N CYS A 50 -19.20 0.93 -2.90
CA CYS A 50 -19.99 1.40 -1.75
C CYS A 50 -21.31 0.63 -1.66
N PRO A 51 -21.86 0.38 -0.46
CA PRO A 51 -23.29 0.07 -0.33
C PRO A 51 -24.12 1.22 -0.93
N ALA A 52 -25.24 0.93 -1.59
CA ALA A 52 -26.16 1.96 -2.07
C ALA A 52 -26.76 2.77 -0.91
N GLU A 53 -27.12 4.03 -1.18
CA GLU A 53 -27.78 4.90 -0.21
C GLU A 53 -29.12 4.29 0.28
N GLY A 54 -29.28 4.20 1.61
CA GLY A 54 -30.48 3.66 2.27
C GLY A 54 -30.29 2.36 3.06
N ASP A 55 -29.14 1.69 2.94
CA ASP A 55 -28.80 0.49 3.71
C ASP A 55 -28.22 0.84 5.10
N GLU A 56 -29.04 1.50 5.94
CA GLU A 56 -28.74 1.70 7.36
C GLU A 56 -28.99 0.41 8.16
N GLY A 57 -28.04 -0.52 8.09
CA GLY A 57 -27.72 -1.39 9.22
C GLY A 57 -28.73 -2.48 9.61
N GLY A 58 -29.35 -3.18 8.65
CA GLY A 58 -29.98 -4.46 8.94
C GLY A 58 -28.94 -5.53 9.29
N HIS A 59 -28.81 -5.91 10.57
CA HIS A 59 -28.08 -7.12 11.00
C HIS A 59 -28.82 -8.44 10.64
N GLY A 60 -29.38 -8.52 9.43
CA GLY A 60 -30.19 -9.64 8.99
C GLY A 60 -30.23 -9.76 7.48
N ASP A 61 -29.72 -10.89 6.99
CA ASP A 61 -29.59 -11.32 5.59
C ASP A 61 -28.60 -10.51 4.72
N GLY A 62 -27.68 -11.23 4.07
CA GLY A 62 -26.46 -10.67 3.49
C GLY A 62 -26.68 -9.56 2.46
N ARG A 63 -25.87 -8.49 2.58
CA ARG A 63 -25.78 -7.40 1.59
C ARG A 63 -25.67 -7.95 0.17
N VAL A 64 -26.58 -7.52 -0.71
CA VAL A 64 -26.63 -7.97 -2.08
C VAL A 64 -25.64 -7.15 -2.91
N LEU A 65 -24.64 -7.80 -3.53
CA LEU A 65 -23.66 -7.13 -4.40
C LEU A 65 -24.28 -6.34 -5.57
N ALA A 66 -25.51 -6.69 -5.98
CA ALA A 66 -26.24 -5.94 -7.00
C ALA A 66 -26.63 -4.52 -6.53
N GLU A 67 -26.74 -4.31 -5.22
CA GLU A 67 -27.15 -3.05 -4.59
C GLU A 67 -25.94 -2.21 -4.13
N THR A 68 -24.75 -2.45 -4.67
CA THR A 68 -23.58 -1.60 -4.41
C THR A 68 -23.37 -0.59 -5.52
N ASP A 69 -22.99 0.63 -5.21
CA ASP A 69 -22.48 1.59 -6.18
C ASP A 69 -20.99 1.35 -6.47
N VAL A 70 -20.59 1.55 -7.73
CA VAL A 70 -19.20 1.49 -8.15
C VAL A 70 -18.77 2.84 -8.69
N PHE A 71 -17.82 3.47 -8.03
CA PHE A 71 -17.22 4.74 -8.42
C PHE A 71 -15.81 4.50 -8.98
N CYS A 72 -15.46 5.24 -10.03
CA CYS A 72 -14.10 5.25 -10.57
C CYS A 72 -13.64 6.69 -10.76
N HIS A 73 -12.45 7.00 -10.24
CA HIS A 73 -11.77 8.26 -10.50
C HIS A 73 -10.45 8.00 -11.21
N VAL A 74 -10.27 8.67 -12.35
CA VAL A 74 -9.06 8.65 -13.17
C VAL A 74 -8.38 10.01 -13.09
N GLY A 75 -7.07 10.02 -12.89
CA GLY A 75 -6.26 11.22 -12.96
C GLY A 75 -4.82 10.89 -13.33
N PHE A 76 -3.97 11.91 -13.47
CA PHE A 76 -2.54 11.67 -13.63
C PHE A 76 -1.92 11.12 -12.35
N LEU A 77 -1.07 10.12 -12.50
CA LEU A 77 -0.18 9.71 -11.42
C LEU A 77 0.97 10.74 -11.36
N PRO A 78 1.24 11.34 -10.19
CA PRO A 78 2.38 12.23 -10.05
C PRO A 78 3.69 11.51 -10.37
N PRO A 79 4.71 12.23 -10.87
CA PRO A 79 6.02 11.64 -11.13
C PRO A 79 6.59 10.97 -9.87
N LEU A 80 7.22 9.82 -10.08
CA LEU A 80 7.90 9.11 -9.01
C LEU A 80 9.07 9.94 -8.47
N ARG A 81 9.13 10.07 -7.14
CA ARG A 81 10.28 10.66 -6.45
C ARG A 81 11.34 9.60 -6.20
N SER A 82 12.61 10.02 -6.18
CA SER A 82 13.77 9.17 -5.87
C SER A 82 14.49 9.59 -4.59
N GLU A 83 14.11 10.71 -3.99
CA GLU A 83 14.73 11.18 -2.75
C GLU A 83 14.36 10.29 -1.57
N MET A 84 15.34 10.04 -0.70
CA MET A 84 15.11 9.28 0.53
C MET A 84 14.28 10.10 1.53
N VAL A 85 13.30 9.44 2.18
CA VAL A 85 12.25 10.09 2.97
C VAL A 85 12.39 9.86 4.47
N LYS A 86 11.72 10.67 5.29
CA LYS A 86 11.59 10.42 6.73
C LYS A 86 10.39 9.53 7.00
N LEU A 87 10.56 8.54 7.85
CA LEU A 87 9.51 7.67 8.35
C LEU A 87 9.40 7.83 9.87
N GLU A 88 8.22 7.58 10.41
CA GLU A 88 7.95 7.62 11.86
C GLU A 88 7.30 6.31 12.31
N VAL A 89 7.75 5.71 13.42
CA VAL A 89 7.04 4.59 14.05
C VAL A 89 5.92 5.15 14.91
N ALA A 90 4.68 4.95 14.46
CA ALA A 90 3.50 5.42 15.17
C ALA A 90 2.27 4.57 14.82
N GLY A 91 1.36 4.44 15.77
CA GLY A 91 0.11 3.69 15.59
C GLY A 91 0.24 2.19 15.86
N LEU A 92 -0.91 1.52 15.81
CA LEU A 92 -1.08 0.10 16.08
C LEU A 92 -1.31 -0.67 14.77
N PRO A 93 -1.08 -2.00 14.74
CA PRO A 93 -1.50 -2.85 13.63
C PRO A 93 -2.97 -2.65 13.27
N ARG A 94 -3.28 -2.74 11.97
CA ARG A 94 -4.67 -2.66 11.50
C ARG A 94 -5.49 -3.80 12.08
N HIS A 95 -6.73 -3.51 12.49
CA HIS A 95 -7.63 -4.55 12.98
C HIS A 95 -7.97 -5.59 11.89
N ASN A 96 -8.19 -5.13 10.65
CA ASN A 96 -8.41 -5.97 9.48
C ASN A 96 -7.40 -5.63 8.38
N ALA A 97 -6.15 -6.06 8.55
CA ALA A 97 -5.07 -5.73 7.63
C ALA A 97 -5.26 -6.31 6.21
N ALA A 98 -5.94 -7.45 6.10
CA ALA A 98 -6.19 -8.12 4.82
C ALA A 98 -7.15 -7.34 3.90
N ALA A 99 -7.98 -6.46 4.45
CA ALA A 99 -8.92 -5.66 3.68
C ALA A 99 -8.34 -4.30 3.26
N LYS A 100 -8.58 -3.92 2.01
CA LYS A 100 -8.31 -2.57 1.49
C LYS A 100 -9.59 -1.74 1.46
N ASP A 101 -10.14 -1.48 2.64
CA ASP A 101 -11.40 -0.73 2.79
C ASP A 101 -11.18 0.72 3.25
N SER A 102 -12.25 1.52 3.17
CA SER A 102 -12.23 2.94 3.52
C SER A 102 -12.40 3.24 5.02
N ALA A 103 -12.73 2.24 5.86
CA ALA A 103 -12.76 2.44 7.31
C ALA A 103 -11.38 2.83 7.84
N TRP A 104 -10.33 2.27 7.22
CA TRP A 104 -8.95 2.63 7.54
C TRP A 104 -8.62 4.11 7.38
N VAL A 105 -9.29 4.82 6.45
CA VAL A 105 -9.12 6.28 6.29
C VAL A 105 -9.56 7.03 7.56
N ARG A 106 -10.64 6.56 8.20
CA ARG A 106 -11.13 7.12 9.46
C ARG A 106 -10.23 6.72 10.64
N GLU A 107 -9.84 5.45 10.70
CA GLU A 107 -9.01 4.90 11.78
C GLU A 107 -7.64 5.57 11.87
N ARG A 108 -6.99 5.82 10.73
CA ARG A 108 -5.65 6.43 10.68
C ARG A 108 -5.65 7.95 10.82
N LYS A 109 -6.81 8.60 10.80
CA LYS A 109 -6.92 10.07 10.78
C LYS A 109 -6.15 10.72 11.92
N ALA A 110 -6.35 10.25 13.15
CA ALA A 110 -5.70 10.82 14.33
C ALA A 110 -4.17 10.68 14.30
N ILE A 111 -3.64 9.64 13.62
CA ILE A 111 -2.20 9.45 13.45
C ILE A 111 -1.67 10.50 12.47
N TYR A 112 -2.35 10.67 11.33
CA TYR A 112 -1.99 11.64 10.30
C TYR A 112 -2.09 13.09 10.78
N ASP A 113 -3.10 13.42 11.58
CA ASP A 113 -3.26 14.75 12.15
C ASP A 113 -2.09 15.15 13.08
N ARG A 114 -1.34 14.18 13.62
CA ARG A 114 -0.17 14.40 14.47
C ARG A 114 1.16 14.26 13.74
N MET A 115 1.16 13.65 12.55
CA MET A 115 2.37 13.39 11.77
C MET A 115 3.01 14.71 11.37
N ALA A 116 4.32 14.84 11.57
CA ALA A 116 5.05 16.05 11.18
C ALA A 116 4.97 16.27 9.66
N PRO A 117 4.87 17.52 9.16
CA PRO A 117 4.68 17.78 7.73
C PRO A 117 5.77 17.25 6.81
N ASP A 118 6.98 17.01 7.33
CA ASP A 118 8.13 16.48 6.58
C ASP A 118 8.31 14.96 6.71
N MET A 119 7.40 14.28 7.43
CA MET A 119 7.27 12.83 7.42
C MET A 119 6.51 12.35 6.19
N GLU A 120 7.04 11.30 5.57
CA GLU A 120 6.40 10.71 4.40
C GLU A 120 5.31 9.71 4.77
N GLU A 121 5.56 8.92 5.82
CA GLU A 121 4.69 7.82 6.21
C GLU A 121 4.95 7.38 7.65
N VAL A 122 3.90 6.85 8.28
CA VAL A 122 4.00 6.20 9.58
C VAL A 122 4.08 4.69 9.43
N ILE A 123 4.90 4.04 10.25
CA ILE A 123 5.10 2.59 10.31
C ILE A 123 4.40 2.04 11.55
N LEU A 124 3.44 1.14 11.32
CA LEU A 124 2.61 0.53 12.34
C LEU A 124 3.40 -0.56 13.08
N MET A 125 3.38 -0.51 14.40
CA MET A 125 4.13 -1.41 15.25
C MET A 125 3.21 -2.09 16.26
N ASP A 126 3.35 -3.41 16.42
CA ASP A 126 2.78 -4.11 17.56
C ASP A 126 3.57 -3.75 18.84
N PRO A 127 2.98 -3.10 19.84
CA PRO A 127 3.70 -2.68 21.04
C PRO A 127 4.15 -3.85 21.93
N ALA A 128 3.50 -5.02 21.86
CA ALA A 128 3.84 -6.17 22.68
C ALA A 128 5.12 -6.86 22.19
N THR A 129 5.25 -7.01 20.87
CA THR A 129 6.38 -7.68 20.22
C THR A 129 7.43 -6.73 19.67
N ARG A 130 7.06 -5.46 19.48
CA ARG A 130 7.84 -4.42 18.78
C ARG A 130 8.15 -4.75 17.32
N HIS A 131 7.34 -5.61 16.72
CA HIS A 131 7.37 -5.89 15.30
C HIS A 131 6.78 -4.73 14.51
N LEU A 132 7.51 -4.26 13.50
CA LEU A 132 7.03 -3.30 12.52
C LEU A 132 6.41 -4.07 11.35
N LEU A 133 5.13 -3.86 11.08
CA LEU A 133 4.38 -4.69 10.13
C LEU A 133 4.32 -4.05 8.75
N GLU A 134 3.66 -2.91 8.66
CA GLU A 134 3.45 -2.15 7.43
C GLU A 134 3.37 -0.66 7.75
N GLY A 135 3.47 0.19 6.73
CA GLY A 135 3.09 1.59 6.88
C GLY A 135 1.57 1.75 6.81
N SER A 136 1.06 2.94 7.15
CA SER A 136 -0.39 3.14 7.08
C SER A 136 -0.94 3.03 5.65
N GLN A 137 -0.13 3.29 4.63
CA GLN A 137 -0.53 3.15 3.22
C GLN A 137 0.49 2.40 2.37
N THR A 138 1.46 1.73 3.00
CA THR A 138 2.59 1.08 2.34
C THR A 138 2.93 -0.25 3.00
N ASN A 139 3.63 -1.14 2.30
CA ASN A 139 4.38 -2.20 2.96
C ASN A 139 5.73 -1.65 3.44
N PHE A 140 6.29 -2.27 4.47
CA PHE A 140 7.54 -1.84 5.12
C PHE A 140 8.61 -2.93 5.04
N TYR A 141 9.87 -2.51 4.93
CA TYR A 141 11.02 -3.38 4.78
C TYR A 141 12.23 -2.83 5.53
N ALA A 142 13.03 -3.72 6.11
CA ALA A 142 14.36 -3.40 6.61
C ALA A 142 15.43 -4.24 5.90
N ILE A 143 16.60 -3.67 5.71
CA ILE A 143 17.78 -4.37 5.19
C ILE A 143 18.72 -4.62 6.37
N GLN A 144 19.04 -5.89 6.62
CA GLN A 144 19.93 -6.30 7.69
C GLN A 144 20.76 -7.49 7.21
N ASP A 145 22.08 -7.41 7.40
CA ASP A 145 23.05 -8.45 7.02
C ASP A 145 22.89 -8.92 5.56
N GLY A 146 22.61 -7.98 4.65
CA GLY A 146 22.38 -8.25 3.24
C GLY A 146 21.03 -8.92 2.90
N ALA A 147 20.14 -9.12 3.87
CA ALA A 147 18.80 -9.67 3.66
C ALA A 147 17.71 -8.62 3.84
N VAL A 148 16.60 -8.76 3.10
CA VAL A 148 15.40 -7.93 3.21
C VAL A 148 14.40 -8.60 4.15
N TYR A 149 14.02 -7.92 5.22
CA TYR A 149 13.00 -8.34 6.17
C TYR A 149 11.69 -7.62 5.88
N THR A 150 10.58 -8.34 5.85
CA THR A 150 9.23 -7.77 5.72
C THR A 150 8.22 -8.70 6.38
N ALA A 151 7.13 -8.13 6.91
CA ALA A 151 6.05 -8.93 7.47
C ALA A 151 5.39 -9.80 6.40
N GLU A 152 4.95 -10.99 6.79
CA GLU A 152 4.14 -11.88 5.95
C GLU A 152 2.66 -11.84 6.33
N GLU A 153 2.39 -11.76 7.62
CA GLU A 153 1.06 -11.78 8.21
C GLU A 153 0.76 -10.46 8.93
N GLY A 154 -0.53 -10.17 9.13
CA GLY A 154 -0.97 -8.95 9.78
C GLY A 154 -0.78 -7.68 8.94
N ILE A 155 -0.68 -7.83 7.61
CA ILE A 155 -0.47 -6.74 6.65
C ILE A 155 -1.41 -6.86 5.44
N LEU A 156 -1.56 -5.78 4.70
CA LEU A 156 -2.13 -5.81 3.35
C LEU A 156 -1.07 -6.28 2.36
N LYS A 157 -1.28 -7.42 1.68
CA LYS A 157 -0.34 -7.94 0.67
C LYS A 157 -0.41 -7.10 -0.62
N GLY A 158 0.34 -5.99 -0.66
CA GLY A 158 0.34 -5.04 -1.76
C GLY A 158 0.88 -5.60 -3.07
N THR A 159 0.42 -5.07 -4.20
CA THR A 159 0.89 -5.49 -5.54
C THR A 159 2.36 -5.15 -5.76
N VAL A 160 2.80 -3.95 -5.37
CA VAL A 160 4.22 -3.57 -5.45
C VAL A 160 5.08 -4.41 -4.50
N ARG A 161 4.56 -4.83 -3.34
CA ARG A 161 5.26 -5.79 -2.48
C ARG A 161 5.53 -7.11 -3.20
N THR A 162 4.55 -7.60 -3.95
CA THR A 162 4.74 -8.81 -4.76
C THR A 162 5.89 -8.63 -5.76
N LEU A 163 5.93 -7.49 -6.47
CA LEU A 163 7.05 -7.16 -7.36
C LEU A 163 8.40 -7.05 -6.64
N VAL A 164 8.44 -6.46 -5.43
CA VAL A 164 9.67 -6.39 -4.62
C VAL A 164 10.18 -7.79 -4.29
N LEU A 165 9.29 -8.71 -3.90
CA LEU A 165 9.65 -10.09 -3.57
C LEU A 165 10.13 -10.87 -4.80
N GLU A 166 9.45 -10.71 -5.95
CA GLU A 166 9.85 -11.28 -7.24
C GLU A 166 11.26 -10.82 -7.63
N VAL A 167 11.50 -9.51 -7.62
CA VAL A 167 12.80 -8.90 -7.92
C VAL A 167 13.88 -9.40 -6.97
N CYS A 168 13.59 -9.49 -5.66
CA CYS A 168 14.58 -10.03 -4.72
C CYS A 168 14.95 -11.47 -5.06
N ALA A 169 13.98 -12.32 -5.42
CA ALA A 169 14.23 -13.69 -5.82
C ALA A 169 15.05 -13.78 -7.12
N GLU A 170 14.68 -13.00 -8.15
CA GLU A 170 15.36 -12.97 -9.46
C GLU A 170 16.83 -12.53 -9.34
N HIS A 171 17.11 -11.61 -8.42
CA HIS A 171 18.44 -11.06 -8.21
C HIS A 171 19.25 -11.74 -7.09
N GLY A 172 18.73 -12.82 -6.51
CA GLY A 172 19.41 -13.56 -5.44
C GLY A 172 19.58 -12.77 -4.13
N ILE A 173 18.72 -11.77 -3.88
CA ILE A 173 18.66 -11.00 -2.64
C ILE A 173 17.88 -11.83 -1.61
N PRO A 174 18.48 -12.25 -0.49
CA PRO A 174 17.77 -13.05 0.52
C PRO A 174 16.60 -12.27 1.13
N VAL A 175 15.42 -12.91 1.18
CA VAL A 175 14.24 -12.35 1.85
C VAL A 175 13.89 -13.16 3.10
N LYS A 176 13.56 -12.46 4.18
CA LYS A 176 13.01 -13.00 5.42
C LYS A 176 11.57 -12.51 5.55
N LEU A 177 10.62 -13.44 5.39
CA LEU A 177 9.18 -13.22 5.55
C LEU A 177 8.78 -13.18 7.03
N THR A 178 9.47 -12.34 7.78
CA THR A 178 9.28 -12.07 9.21
C THR A 178 9.39 -10.57 9.41
N PRO A 179 8.49 -9.96 10.21
CA PRO A 179 8.53 -8.52 10.43
C PRO A 179 9.87 -8.11 11.06
N PRO A 180 10.50 -7.02 10.60
CA PRO A 180 11.63 -6.45 11.31
C PRO A 180 11.19 -5.93 12.69
N THR A 181 12.05 -6.07 13.70
CA THR A 181 11.76 -5.63 15.08
C THR A 181 12.51 -4.34 15.41
N LEU A 182 11.85 -3.45 16.16
CA LEU A 182 12.48 -2.21 16.64
C LEU A 182 13.67 -2.50 17.56
N ASP A 183 13.72 -3.68 18.19
CA ASP A 183 14.89 -4.13 18.96
C ASP A 183 16.19 -4.18 18.16
N ASP A 184 16.07 -4.46 16.86
CA ASP A 184 17.21 -4.66 15.97
C ASP A 184 17.49 -3.43 15.10
N VAL A 185 16.83 -2.29 15.36
CA VAL A 185 16.93 -1.07 14.54
C VAL A 185 18.37 -0.59 14.32
N GLU A 186 19.26 -0.82 15.30
CA GLU A 186 20.68 -0.46 15.21
C GLU A 186 21.47 -1.34 14.24
N LYS A 187 20.98 -2.55 13.95
CA LYS A 187 21.58 -3.50 12.99
C LYS A 187 21.15 -3.21 11.56
N TRP A 188 20.10 -2.42 11.36
CA TRP A 188 19.58 -2.14 10.03
C TRP A 188 20.57 -1.27 9.25
N GLN A 189 20.85 -1.70 8.03
CA GLN A 189 21.68 -1.02 7.05
C GLN A 189 20.87 -0.05 6.19
N GLY A 190 19.53 -0.21 6.17
CA GLY A 190 18.57 0.66 5.50
C GLY A 190 17.14 0.19 5.76
N CYS A 191 16.16 1.04 5.49
CA CYS A 191 14.76 0.63 5.41
C CYS A 191 14.06 1.38 4.26
N PHE A 192 12.94 0.82 3.81
CA PHE A 192 12.19 1.38 2.70
C PHE A 192 10.71 1.01 2.79
N ILE A 193 9.90 1.68 2.00
CA ILE A 193 8.46 1.43 1.88
C ILE A 193 8.08 1.14 0.44
N SER A 194 6.95 0.46 0.23
CA SER A 194 6.40 0.26 -1.11
C SER A 194 4.90 0.48 -1.22
N SER A 195 4.46 1.14 -2.29
CA SER A 195 3.03 1.30 -2.66
C SER A 195 2.87 1.64 -4.14
N THR A 196 1.69 1.42 -4.71
CA THR A 196 1.39 1.75 -6.12
C THR A 196 1.80 3.16 -6.52
N SER A 197 1.52 4.18 -5.70
CA SER A 197 1.81 5.58 -6.06
C SER A 197 3.25 6.02 -5.84
N ARG A 198 4.08 5.19 -5.18
CA ARG A 198 5.46 5.54 -4.79
C ARG A 198 6.49 4.54 -5.32
N LEU A 199 6.05 3.42 -5.89
CA LEU A 199 6.84 2.21 -6.10
C LEU A 199 7.66 1.88 -4.85
N VAL A 200 8.99 1.86 -4.95
CA VAL A 200 9.93 1.65 -3.85
C VAL A 200 10.52 3.00 -3.47
N LEU A 201 10.46 3.34 -2.17
CA LEU A 201 11.00 4.60 -1.65
C LEU A 201 11.86 4.35 -0.41
N GLY A 202 13.14 4.69 -0.52
CA GLY A 202 14.12 4.56 0.55
C GLY A 202 13.90 5.54 1.69
N ALA A 203 14.20 5.13 2.92
CA ALA A 203 14.12 6.01 4.08
C ALA A 203 15.50 6.56 4.46
N LYS A 204 15.62 7.89 4.57
CA LYS A 204 16.82 8.55 5.12
C LYS A 204 16.88 8.46 6.64
N SER A 205 15.71 8.40 7.28
CA SER A 205 15.61 8.27 8.72
C SER A 205 14.32 7.60 9.15
N LEU A 206 14.40 6.92 10.29
CA LEU A 206 13.27 6.40 11.04
C LEU A 206 13.26 7.07 12.42
N GLU A 207 12.20 7.82 12.70
CA GLU A 207 11.91 8.38 14.02
C GLU A 207 11.05 7.40 14.82
N TYR A 208 11.37 7.20 16.10
CA TYR A 208 10.65 6.26 16.95
C TYR A 208 10.78 6.62 18.43
N GLU A 209 9.83 6.16 19.25
CA GLU A 209 9.92 6.26 20.70
C GLU A 209 10.74 5.07 21.25
N HIS A 210 11.78 5.34 22.04
CA HIS A 210 12.55 4.28 22.66
C HIS A 210 11.68 3.46 23.62
N PRO A 211 11.60 2.12 23.47
CA PRO A 211 10.62 1.30 24.19
C PRO A 211 10.66 1.41 25.71
N LYS A 212 11.87 1.62 26.29
CA LYS A 212 12.08 1.66 27.74
C LYS A 212 12.05 3.07 28.32
N THR A 213 12.74 4.00 27.67
CA THR A 213 12.97 5.36 28.21
C THR A 213 11.92 6.36 27.75
N LYS A 214 11.11 6.00 26.75
CA LYS A 214 10.10 6.88 26.15
C LYS A 214 10.67 8.16 25.53
N SER A 215 11.99 8.18 25.31
CA SER A 215 12.67 9.28 24.61
C SER A 215 12.48 9.14 23.10
N SER A 216 12.35 10.27 22.41
CA SER A 216 12.40 10.30 20.95
C SER A 216 13.79 9.91 20.46
N MET A 217 13.84 9.06 19.44
CA MET A 217 15.05 8.55 18.81
C MET A 217 14.97 8.75 17.30
N THR A 218 16.13 8.88 16.67
CA THR A 218 16.24 8.91 15.21
C THR A 218 17.34 7.97 14.78
N ARG A 219 17.01 6.99 13.94
CA ARG A 219 17.99 6.20 13.20
C ARG A 219 18.11 6.77 11.80
N THR A 220 19.33 7.10 11.37
CA THR A 220 19.61 7.55 10.00
C THR A 220 20.21 6.42 9.17
N PHE A 221 19.94 6.43 7.87
CA PHE A 221 20.42 5.42 6.94
C PHE A 221 21.14 6.07 5.76
N PRO A 222 22.34 5.59 5.38
CA PRO A 222 22.96 5.97 4.12
C PRO A 222 22.25 5.29 2.94
N SER A 223 22.63 5.67 1.71
CA SER A 223 22.27 4.87 0.53
C SER A 223 22.80 3.45 0.67
N HIS A 224 22.06 2.46 0.17
CA HIS A 224 22.42 1.06 0.29
C HIS A 224 22.32 0.34 -1.07
N PRO A 225 23.36 -0.38 -1.53
CA PRO A 225 23.37 -0.99 -2.86
C PRO A 225 22.19 -1.94 -3.13
N ILE A 226 21.77 -2.72 -2.13
CA ILE A 226 20.58 -3.60 -2.26
C ILE A 226 19.30 -2.77 -2.50
N LEU A 227 19.15 -1.64 -1.81
CA LEU A 227 17.99 -0.76 -2.00
C LEU A 227 18.02 -0.13 -3.40
N ASP A 228 19.19 0.32 -3.86
CA ASP A 228 19.36 0.90 -5.19
C ASP A 228 19.05 -0.13 -6.29
N GLN A 229 19.49 -1.37 -6.10
CA GLN A 229 19.20 -2.49 -6.98
C GLN A 229 17.70 -2.81 -7.03
N ILE A 230 17.03 -2.94 -5.87
CA ILE A 230 15.59 -3.20 -5.79
C ILE A 230 14.80 -2.05 -6.43
N THR A 231 15.17 -0.80 -6.15
CA THR A 231 14.48 0.38 -6.68
C THR A 231 14.54 0.41 -8.22
N THR A 232 15.72 0.16 -8.78
CA THR A 232 15.92 0.09 -10.24
C THR A 232 15.12 -1.06 -10.85
N ALA A 233 15.29 -2.28 -10.33
CA ALA A 233 14.67 -3.47 -10.91
C ALA A 233 13.14 -3.48 -10.81
N VAL A 234 12.56 -2.97 -9.70
CA VAL A 234 11.10 -2.80 -9.60
C VAL A 234 10.59 -1.79 -10.61
N ARG A 235 11.30 -0.65 -10.80
CA ARG A 235 10.91 0.34 -11.80
C ARG A 235 10.96 -0.25 -13.21
N ASP A 236 12.03 -0.97 -13.55
CA ASP A 236 12.17 -1.61 -14.87
C ASP A 236 11.08 -2.66 -15.11
N SER A 237 10.73 -3.44 -14.07
CA SER A 237 9.64 -4.43 -14.12
C SER A 237 8.29 -3.77 -14.38
N VAL A 238 8.00 -2.63 -13.73
CA VAL A 238 6.76 -1.86 -13.94
C VAL A 238 6.70 -1.30 -15.35
N ILE A 239 7.77 -0.67 -15.83
CA ILE A 239 7.84 -0.11 -17.18
C ILE A 239 7.69 -1.21 -18.24
N GLY A 240 8.42 -2.32 -18.08
CA GLY A 240 8.38 -3.45 -19.02
C GLY A 240 7.04 -4.19 -19.07
N LYS A 241 6.23 -4.08 -18.02
CA LYS A 241 4.87 -4.67 -17.93
C LYS A 241 3.76 -3.63 -18.18
N SER A 242 4.10 -2.38 -18.45
CA SER A 242 3.12 -1.31 -18.69
C SER A 242 2.46 -1.46 -20.07
N THR A 243 1.25 -0.93 -20.20
CA THR A 243 0.53 -0.90 -21.48
C THR A 243 0.01 0.50 -21.75
N GLU A 244 0.06 0.91 -23.01
CA GLU A 244 -0.59 2.14 -23.47
C GLU A 244 -2.11 1.97 -23.41
N VAL A 245 -2.79 2.91 -22.76
CA VAL A 245 -4.25 2.85 -22.54
C VAL A 245 -5.02 3.74 -23.51
N PHE A 246 -4.45 4.85 -23.96
CA PHE A 246 -5.04 5.72 -24.98
C PHE A 246 -4.20 5.68 -26.26
N LYS A 247 -4.67 4.88 -27.22
CA LYS A 247 -4.24 4.95 -28.61
C LYS A 247 -5.04 6.02 -29.37
#